data_AF-A0A951PRQ1-F1
#
_entry.id   AF-A0A951PRQ1-F1
#
_cell.length_a   1.000
_cell.length_b   1.000
_cell.length_c   1.000
_cell.angle_alpha   90.00
_cell.angle_beta   90.00
_cell.angle_gamma   90.00
#
_symmetry.space_group_name_H-M   'P 1'
#
loop_
_entity.id
_entity.type
_entity.pdbx_description
1 polymer ?
#
loop_
_entity_poly.entity_id
_entity_poly.type
_entity_poly.pdbx_seq_one_letter_code
_entity_poly.pdbx_strand_id
1 'polypeptide(L)'
;MKRNRLVDDSGGVEKYKQIEQLRWSTEEQQQGKLIKIKNFPKYKKVKLFRVTISTNRTDYIVTNDCSQNSTDEVQKANAVRWKVEEFHART
;
A
#
# COMPACT_ATOMS: atom_id res chain seq x y z
N MET A 1 -3.89 1.99 5.73
CA MET A 1 -3.37 3.39 5.61
C MET A 1 -4.53 4.36 5.39
N LYS A 2 -4.45 5.64 5.81
CA LYS A 2 -5.49 6.64 5.48
C LYS A 2 -5.42 6.99 3.98
N ARG A 3 -6.57 6.99 3.30
CA ARG A 3 -6.68 7.19 1.85
C ARG A 3 -6.36 8.61 1.37
N ASN A 4 -6.56 9.60 2.25
CA ASN A 4 -6.26 11.03 2.03
C ASN A 4 -4.76 11.36 2.08
N ARG A 5 -3.88 10.35 2.12
CA ARG A 5 -2.43 10.58 2.22
C ARG A 5 -1.91 10.99 0.85
N LEU A 6 -1.07 12.02 0.83
CA LEU A 6 -0.47 12.55 -0.38
C LEU A 6 0.79 11.74 -0.73
N VAL A 7 0.83 11.24 -1.95
CA VAL A 7 1.85 10.32 -2.47
C VAL A 7 2.25 10.72 -3.88
N ASP A 8 3.48 10.43 -4.25
CA ASP A 8 4.04 10.65 -5.57
C ASP A 8 4.50 9.29 -6.12
N ASP A 9 3.94 8.84 -7.25
CA ASP A 9 4.35 7.61 -7.93
C ASP A 9 5.35 7.84 -9.06
N SER A 10 5.56 9.09 -9.45
CA SER A 10 6.44 9.45 -10.57
C SER A 10 7.88 9.68 -10.16
N GLY A 11 8.24 9.32 -8.92
CA GLY A 11 9.61 9.35 -8.42
C GLY A 11 10.19 10.76 -8.26
N GLY A 12 9.34 11.77 -8.11
CA GLY A 12 9.70 13.18 -7.97
C GLY A 12 9.47 14.02 -9.23
N VAL A 13 8.89 13.44 -10.28
CA VAL A 13 8.57 14.15 -11.52
C VAL A 13 7.20 14.84 -11.45
N GLU A 14 6.21 14.22 -10.80
CA GLU A 14 4.87 14.79 -10.66
C GLU A 14 4.63 15.39 -9.27
N LYS A 15 3.54 16.16 -9.14
CA LYS A 15 3.07 16.64 -7.84
C LYS A 15 2.45 15.50 -7.04
N TYR A 16 2.57 15.58 -5.72
CA TYR A 16 1.90 14.66 -4.81
C TYR A 16 0.39 14.68 -5.03
N LYS A 17 -0.19 13.50 -5.24
CA LYS A 17 -1.62 13.24 -5.43
C LYS A 17 -2.13 12.30 -4.35
N GLN A 18 -3.44 12.21 -4.16
CA GLN A 18 -4.01 11.32 -3.15
C GLN A 18 -3.88 9.86 -3.59
N ILE A 19 -3.81 8.93 -2.64
CA ILE A 19 -3.74 7.49 -2.93
C ILE A 19 -4.94 7.04 -3.81
N GLU A 20 -6.13 7.58 -3.57
CA GLU A 20 -7.34 7.23 -4.35
C GLU A 20 -7.33 7.79 -5.78
N GLN A 21 -6.54 8.83 -6.04
CA GLN A 21 -6.39 9.42 -7.37
C GLN A 21 -5.31 8.72 -8.20
N LEU A 22 -4.56 7.79 -7.61
CA LEU A 22 -3.59 6.99 -8.35
C LEU A 22 -4.31 6.07 -9.33
N ARG A 23 -3.88 6.14 -10.59
CA ARG A 23 -4.24 5.13 -11.59
C ARG A 23 -3.36 3.91 -11.39
N TRP A 24 -3.97 2.73 -11.49
CA TRP A 24 -3.32 1.44 -11.31
C TRP A 24 -3.52 0.61 -12.57
N SER A 25 -2.43 0.15 -13.16
CA SER A 25 -2.45 -0.91 -14.17
C SER A 25 -2.56 -2.29 -13.52
N THR A 26 -2.99 -3.30 -14.28
CA THR A 26 -3.15 -4.69 -13.80
C THR A 26 -1.84 -5.25 -13.23
N GLU A 27 -0.72 -4.94 -13.88
CA GLU A 27 0.63 -5.31 -13.43
C GLU A 27 0.99 -4.65 -12.11
N GLU A 28 0.66 -3.37 -11.94
CA GLU A 28 0.94 -2.61 -10.71
C GLU A 28 0.08 -3.08 -9.54
N GLN A 29 -1.10 -3.65 -9.79
CA GLN A 29 -1.89 -4.30 -8.75
C GLN A 29 -1.23 -5.59 -8.24
N GLN A 30 -0.54 -6.32 -9.10
CA GLN A 30 0.15 -7.59 -8.75
C GLN A 30 1.55 -7.39 -8.19
N GLN A 31 2.27 -6.38 -8.67
CA GLN A 31 3.65 -6.11 -8.28
C GLN A 31 3.76 -5.03 -7.20
N GLY A 32 2.74 -4.18 -7.06
CA GLY A 32 2.77 -2.99 -6.22
C GLY A 32 3.47 -1.81 -6.91
N LYS A 33 3.05 -0.60 -6.57
CA LYS A 33 3.56 0.65 -7.12
C LYS A 33 4.57 1.29 -6.18
N LEU A 34 5.74 1.68 -6.68
CA LEU A 34 6.70 2.45 -5.89
C LEU A 34 6.20 3.88 -5.75
N ILE A 35 5.99 4.32 -4.52
CA ILE A 35 5.53 5.67 -4.22
C ILE A 35 6.42 6.35 -3.17
N LYS A 36 6.32 7.66 -3.16
CA LYS A 36 6.90 8.53 -2.15
C LYS A 36 5.81 9.24 -1.39
N ILE A 37 5.71 8.96 -0.09
CA ILE A 37 4.72 9.61 0.77
C ILE A 37 5.20 11.01 1.13
N LYS A 38 4.31 12.00 1.06
CA LYS A 38 4.58 13.36 1.53
C LYS A 38 4.88 13.32 3.04
N ASN A 39 5.91 14.03 3.47
CA ASN A 39 6.39 14.03 4.86
C ASN A 39 7.14 12.75 5.31
N PHE A 40 7.51 11.88 4.36
CA PHE A 40 8.43 10.76 4.62
C PHE A 40 9.88 11.18 4.30
N PRO A 41 10.90 10.62 4.99
CA PRO A 41 12.30 10.92 4.73
C PRO A 41 12.64 10.75 3.25
N LYS A 42 13.34 11.73 2.65
CA LYS A 42 13.55 11.83 1.19
C LYS A 42 14.15 10.57 0.54
N TYR A 43 14.92 9.80 1.30
CA TYR A 43 15.63 8.60 0.87
C TYR A 43 14.80 7.31 0.98
N LYS A 44 13.64 7.34 1.67
CA LYS A 44 12.78 6.15 1.80
C LYS A 44 11.65 6.19 0.78
N LYS A 45 11.79 5.38 -0.26
CA LYS A 45 10.68 4.98 -1.14
C LYS A 45 9.97 3.80 -0.49
N VAL A 46 8.67 3.70 -0.70
CA VAL A 46 7.84 2.63 -0.16
C VAL A 46 7.02 2.04 -1.29
N LYS A 47 6.67 0.76 -1.20
CA LYS A 47 5.82 0.10 -2.19
C LYS A 47 4.39 0.07 -1.68
N LEU A 48 3.48 0.59 -2.48
CA LEU A 48 2.05 0.61 -2.21
C LEU A 48 1.40 -0.55 -2.95
N PHE A 49 0.58 -1.30 -2.23
CA PHE A 49 -0.21 -2.40 -2.71
C PHE A 49 -1.68 -2.10 -2.46
N ARG A 50 -2.51 -2.39 -3.46
CA ARG A 50 -3.96 -2.29 -3.36
C ARG A 50 -4.52 -3.68 -3.09
N VAL A 51 -5.15 -3.86 -1.94
CA VAL A 51 -5.79 -5.13 -1.58
C VAL A 51 -7.28 -4.94 -1.45
N THR A 52 -8.03 -5.63 -2.30
CA THR A 52 -9.49 -5.66 -2.23
C THR A 52 -9.90 -6.74 -1.24
N ILE A 53 -10.25 -6.34 -0.01
CA ILE A 53 -10.58 -7.28 1.08
C ILE A 53 -12.00 -7.84 0.90
N SER A 54 -12.93 -7.05 0.35
CA SER A 54 -14.32 -7.46 0.07
C SER A 54 -14.95 -6.58 -1.00
N THR A 55 -16.13 -6.97 -1.50
CA THR A 55 -16.91 -6.33 -2.59
C THR A 55 -17.15 -4.81 -2.46
N ASN A 56 -16.90 -4.21 -1.29
CA ASN A 56 -17.01 -2.76 -1.08
C ASN A 56 -15.84 -2.12 -0.31
N ARG A 57 -14.77 -2.87 -0.01
CA ARG A 57 -13.66 -2.35 0.80
C ARG A 57 -12.31 -2.62 0.15
N THR A 58 -11.76 -1.58 -0.47
CA THR A 58 -10.34 -1.52 -0.86
C THR A 58 -9.52 -1.01 0.31
N ASP A 59 -8.49 -1.78 0.69
CA ASP A 59 -7.43 -1.33 1.59
C ASP A 59 -6.12 -1.11 0.82
N TYR A 60 -5.24 -0.32 1.42
CA TYR A 60 -3.99 0.08 0.83
C TYR A 60 -2.87 -0.25 1.81
N ILE A 61 -2.02 -1.20 1.42
CA ILE A 61 -0.90 -1.66 2.21
C ILE A 61 0.35 -0.96 1.70
N VAL A 62 1.12 -0.35 2.60
CA VAL A 62 2.41 0.26 2.27
C VAL A 62 3.49 -0.56 2.95
N THR A 63 4.46 -1.05 2.18
CA THR A 63 5.66 -1.69 2.72
C THR A 63 6.88 -0.80 2.48
N ASN A 64 7.75 -0.70 3.49
CA ASN A 64 9.07 -0.09 3.35
C ASN A 64 10.10 -1.07 2.77
N ASP A 65 9.74 -2.34 2.66
CA ASP A 65 10.62 -3.37 2.13
C ASP A 65 10.53 -3.38 0.60
N CYS A 66 11.53 -2.78 -0.06
CA CYS A 66 11.63 -2.78 -1.51
C CYS A 66 12.10 -4.14 -2.07
N SER A 67 12.49 -5.09 -1.20
CA SER A 67 12.86 -6.45 -1.59
C SER A 67 11.64 -7.37 -1.74
N GLN A 68 10.51 -7.04 -1.11
CA GLN A 68 9.23 -7.73 -1.30
C GLN A 68 8.55 -7.26 -2.60
N ASN A 69 8.43 -8.19 -3.55
CA ASN A 69 7.97 -7.95 -4.92
C ASN A 69 6.57 -8.50 -5.22
N SER A 70 5.93 -9.19 -4.27
CA SER A 70 4.65 -9.86 -4.52
C SER A 70 3.53 -9.38 -3.61
N THR A 71 2.42 -8.94 -4.22
CA THR A 71 1.17 -8.62 -3.50
C THR A 71 0.67 -9.80 -2.67
N ASP A 72 0.88 -11.04 -3.13
CA ASP A 72 0.46 -12.27 -2.42
C ASP A 72 1.18 -12.44 -1.07
N GLU A 73 2.49 -12.17 -1.03
CA GLU A 73 3.28 -12.28 0.21
C GLU A 73 2.92 -11.19 1.20
N VAL A 74 2.73 -9.95 0.72
CA VAL A 74 2.29 -8.82 1.55
C VAL A 74 0.86 -9.05 2.04
N GLN A 75 -0.01 -9.61 1.21
CA GLN A 75 -1.36 -9.97 1.59
C GLN A 75 -1.36 -11.11 2.62
N LYS A 76 -0.55 -12.15 2.47
CA LYS A 76 -0.42 -13.23 3.49
C LYS A 76 0.18 -12.71 4.79
N ALA A 77 1.27 -11.96 4.74
CA ALA A 77 1.91 -11.40 5.93
C ALA A 77 0.97 -10.43 6.67
N ASN A 78 0.24 -9.59 5.94
CA ASN A 78 -0.76 -8.72 6.54
C ASN A 78 -1.98 -9.52 7.00
N ALA A 79 -2.49 -10.48 6.22
CA ALA A 79 -3.62 -11.32 6.64
C ALA A 79 -3.31 -12.10 7.92
N VAL A 80 -2.08 -12.58 8.11
CA VAL A 80 -1.61 -13.16 9.38
C VAL A 80 -1.64 -12.12 10.50
N ARG A 81 -1.25 -10.86 10.23
CA ARG A 81 -1.37 -9.74 11.18
C ARG A 81 -2.82 -9.47 11.58
N TRP A 82 -3.73 -9.38 10.61
CA TRP A 82 -5.17 -9.19 10.85
C TRP A 82 -5.78 -10.37 11.61
N LYS A 83 -5.38 -11.61 11.29
CA LYS A 83 -5.84 -12.83 11.98
C LYS A 83 -5.40 -12.88 13.45
N VAL A 84 -4.24 -12.30 13.78
CA VAL A 84 -3.77 -12.11 15.16
C VAL A 84 -4.54 -11.00 15.90
N GLU A 85 -4.93 -9.93 15.21
CA GLU A 85 -5.73 -8.85 15.81
C GLU A 85 -7.21 -9.25 16.01
N GLU A 86 -7.77 -10.11 15.16
CA GLU A 86 -9.13 -10.64 15.33
C GLU A 86 -9.26 -11.48 16.61
N PHE A 87 -8.17 -12.09 17.08
CA PHE A 87 -8.14 -12.84 18.34
C PHE A 87 -8.15 -11.96 19.60
N HIS A 88 -7.94 -10.64 19.47
CA HIS A 88 -7.97 -9.69 20.59
C HIS A 88 -9.27 -8.86 20.66
N ALA A 89 -10.13 -8.90 19.63
CA ALA A 89 -11.41 -8.19 19.61
C ALA A 89 -12.58 -8.99 20.22
N ARG A 90 -12.29 -10.01 21.02
CA ARG A 90 -13.28 -10.77 21.78
C ARG A 90 -12.72 -11.18 23.14
N THR A 91 -12.49 -10.22 24.02
CA THR A 91 -12.58 -10.41 25.47
C THR A 91 -13.12 -9.13 26.09
#